data_AF-A0A1R1EIR6-F1
#
_entry.id   AF-A0A1R1EIR6-F1
#
_cell.length_a   1.000
_cell.length_b   1.000
_cell.length_c   1.000
_cell.angle_alpha   90.00
_cell.angle_beta   90.00
_cell.angle_gamma   90.00
#
_symmetry.space_group_name_H-M   'P 1'
#
loop_
_entity.id
_entity.type
_entity.pdbx_description
1 polymer ?
#
loop_
_entity_poly.entity_id
_entity_poly.type
_entity_poly.pdbx_seq_one_letter_code
_entity_poly.pdbx_strand_id
1 'polypeptide(L)'
;MGMIQHKEVYIFTGFIWCLLFAIISFYWAGGGMIGVNTLGGFIYNQAIEREASFIAMVWLTGFVKLCGGLFLLLLLRPWSSMTNRVLYVLGLLAGILLFLYGLTNVVSLIFACIGLLSLQIDDFALRWRLFFWEPFWMLGGALFILAALKFKREAKSKS
;
A
#
# COMPACT_ATOMS: atom_id res chain seq x y z
N MET A 1 -17.45 -16.67 -21.27
CA MET A 1 -17.34 -15.88 -20.02
C MET A 1 -16.31 -16.57 -19.16
N GLY A 2 -15.03 -16.20 -19.28
CA GLY A 2 -13.91 -16.96 -18.70
C GLY A 2 -13.93 -16.91 -17.18
N MET A 3 -13.79 -18.06 -16.52
CA MET A 3 -13.53 -18.14 -15.09
C MET A 3 -12.23 -17.39 -14.80
N ILE A 4 -12.34 -16.18 -14.24
CA ILE A 4 -11.18 -15.44 -13.75
C ILE A 4 -10.46 -16.38 -12.78
N GLN A 5 -9.20 -16.73 -13.07
CA GLN A 5 -8.44 -17.58 -12.17
C GLN A 5 -8.32 -16.83 -10.83
N HIS A 6 -8.55 -17.51 -9.71
CA HIS A 6 -8.63 -16.84 -8.40
C HIS A 6 -7.44 -15.92 -8.09
N LYS A 7 -6.24 -16.14 -8.66
CA LYS A 7 -5.09 -15.25 -8.50
C LYS A 7 -5.24 -13.91 -9.22
N GLU A 8 -5.89 -13.89 -10.39
CA GLU A 8 -5.99 -12.72 -11.26
C GLU A 8 -6.79 -11.62 -10.59
N VAL A 9 -7.83 -11.99 -9.83
CA VAL A 9 -8.60 -11.05 -9.02
C VAL A 9 -7.69 -10.28 -8.07
N TYR A 10 -6.84 -10.99 -7.31
CA TYR A 10 -5.95 -10.33 -6.33
C TYR A 10 -4.87 -9.50 -7.01
N ILE A 11 -4.33 -9.99 -8.14
CA ILE A 11 -3.31 -9.27 -8.92
C ILE A 11 -3.88 -7.98 -9.50
N PHE A 12 -5.03 -8.03 -10.19
CA PHE A 12 -5.64 -6.85 -10.78
C PHE A 12 -6.16 -5.87 -9.72
N THR A 13 -6.78 -6.38 -8.65
CA THR A 13 -7.23 -5.52 -7.54
C THR A 13 -6.04 -4.84 -6.87
N GLY A 14 -4.95 -5.58 -6.62
CA GLY A 14 -3.72 -5.02 -6.07
C GLY A 14 -3.04 -4.02 -7.02
N PHE A 15 -3.06 -4.28 -8.32
CA PHE A 15 -2.56 -3.35 -9.33
C PHE A 15 -3.36 -2.03 -9.33
N ILE A 16 -4.69 -2.12 -9.34
CA ILE A 16 -5.58 -0.95 -9.27
C ILE A 16 -5.35 -0.19 -7.97
N TRP A 17 -5.24 -0.91 -6.84
CA TRP A 17 -4.91 -0.32 -5.54
C TRP A 17 -3.61 0.48 -5.61
N CYS A 18 -2.52 -0.10 -6.15
CA CYS A 18 -1.24 0.57 -6.34
C CYS A 18 -1.36 1.81 -7.24
N LEU A 19 -2.13 1.71 -8.32
CA LEU A 19 -2.30 2.79 -9.29
C LEU A 19 -3.05 3.98 -8.67
N LEU A 20 -4.17 3.73 -7.98
CA LEU A 20 -4.92 4.77 -7.26
C LEU A 20 -4.03 5.49 -6.24
N PHE A 21 -3.22 4.72 -5.52
CA PHE A 21 -2.34 5.24 -4.48
C PHE A 21 -1.12 5.99 -5.05
N ALA A 22 -0.64 5.59 -6.23
CA ALA A 22 0.38 6.34 -6.96
C ALA A 22 -0.19 7.67 -7.49
N ILE A 23 -1.40 7.67 -8.07
CA ILE A 23 -2.07 8.87 -8.57
C ILE A 23 -2.22 9.91 -7.46
N ILE A 24 -2.75 9.51 -6.30
CA ILE A 24 -2.91 10.46 -5.18
C ILE A 24 -1.55 10.97 -4.67
N SER A 25 -0.51 10.12 -4.67
CA SER A 25 0.84 10.53 -4.29
C SER A 25 1.41 11.58 -5.24
N PHE A 26 1.34 11.36 -6.55
CA PHE A 26 1.82 12.34 -7.53
C PHE A 26 1.00 13.62 -7.53
N TYR A 27 -0.32 13.51 -7.32
CA TYR A 27 -1.19 14.67 -7.15
C TYR A 27 -0.74 15.53 -5.96
N TRP A 28 -0.50 14.93 -4.79
CA TRP A 28 0.00 15.65 -3.61
C TRP A 28 1.40 16.21 -3.82
N ALA A 29 2.30 15.44 -4.42
CA ALA A 29 3.67 15.91 -4.71
C ALA A 29 3.67 17.11 -5.68
N GLY A 30 2.74 17.13 -6.64
CA GLY A 30 2.49 18.25 -7.56
C GLY A 30 1.84 19.48 -6.91
N GLY A 31 1.45 19.41 -5.63
CA GLY A 31 0.82 20.51 -4.88
C GLY A 31 -0.69 20.44 -4.77
N GLY A 32 -1.30 19.34 -5.18
CA GLY A 32 -2.69 19.06 -4.87
C GLY A 32 -2.91 18.87 -3.37
N MET A 33 -4.01 19.40 -2.83
CA MET A 33 -4.30 19.37 -1.39
C MET A 33 -5.55 18.58 -1.01
N ILE A 34 -6.28 18.02 -1.98
CA ILE A 34 -7.47 17.21 -1.71
C ILE A 34 -7.11 16.04 -0.79
N GLY A 35 -7.78 15.96 0.35
CA GLY A 35 -7.60 14.90 1.34
C GLY A 35 -6.33 14.98 2.17
N VAL A 36 -5.42 15.94 1.96
CA VAL A 36 -4.19 16.05 2.77
C VAL A 36 -4.51 16.34 4.24
N ASN A 37 -5.56 17.13 4.50
CA ASN A 37 -6.06 17.37 5.85
C ASN A 37 -6.52 16.09 6.58
N THR A 38 -6.86 15.03 5.86
CA THR A 38 -7.24 13.73 6.47
C THR A 38 -6.04 12.94 7.00
N LEU A 39 -4.81 13.34 6.64
CA LEU A 39 -3.56 12.78 7.19
C LEU A 39 -3.14 13.51 8.48
N GLY A 40 -3.41 14.81 8.54
CA GLY A 40 -3.22 15.68 9.71
C GLY A 40 -1.79 15.81 10.20
N GLY A 41 -1.65 16.59 11.27
CA GLY A 41 -0.41 16.74 12.03
C GLY A 41 0.80 17.16 11.20
N PHE A 42 1.93 16.51 11.48
CA PHE A 42 3.21 16.78 10.81
C PHE A 42 3.12 16.66 9.29
N ILE A 43 2.39 15.66 8.77
CA ILE A 43 2.24 15.41 7.32
C ILE A 43 1.52 16.60 6.65
N TYR A 44 0.47 17.11 7.28
CA TYR A 44 -0.28 18.26 6.75
C TYR A 44 0.55 19.54 6.71
N ASN A 45 1.32 19.80 7.78
CA ASN A 45 2.18 20.99 7.87
C ASN A 45 3.29 20.94 6.81
N GLN A 46 3.98 19.81 6.66
CA GLN A 46 5.00 19.63 5.63
C GLN A 46 4.45 19.78 4.21
N ALA A 47 3.20 19.37 3.98
CA ALA A 47 2.53 19.54 2.69
C ALA A 47 2.22 21.02 2.38
N ILE A 48 1.74 21.79 3.37
CA ILE A 48 1.49 23.23 3.23
C ILE A 48 2.80 23.98 2.99
N GLU A 49 3.81 23.72 3.83
CA GLU A 49 5.11 24.38 3.76
C GLU A 49 5.91 23.97 2.52
N ARG A 50 5.44 22.94 1.80
CA ARG A 50 6.09 22.38 0.61
C ARG A 50 7.56 22.05 0.89
N GLU A 51 7.81 21.42 2.03
CA GLU A 51 9.17 21.05 2.42
C GLU A 51 9.78 20.13 1.34
N ALA A 52 10.97 20.49 0.83
CA ALA A 52 11.58 19.80 -0.30
C ALA A 52 11.82 18.31 -0.04
N SER A 53 12.21 17.97 1.19
CA SER A 53 12.43 16.58 1.62
C SER A 53 11.14 15.76 1.58
N PHE A 54 10.03 16.33 2.08
CA PHE A 54 8.72 15.72 2.09
C PHE A 54 8.21 15.52 0.66
N ILE A 55 8.27 16.55 -0.19
CA ILE A 55 7.85 16.45 -1.60
C ILE A 55 8.63 15.36 -2.34
N ALA A 56 9.96 15.31 -2.16
CA ALA A 56 10.79 14.26 -2.76
C ALA A 56 10.37 12.86 -2.27
N MET A 57 10.05 12.71 -0.98
CA MET A 57 9.54 11.46 -0.42
C MET A 57 8.18 11.08 -1.02
N VAL A 58 7.25 12.03 -1.18
CA VAL A 58 5.94 11.75 -1.79
C VAL A 58 6.09 11.34 -3.26
N TRP A 59 6.96 12.00 -4.04
CA TRP A 59 7.31 11.57 -5.40
C TRP A 59 7.87 10.15 -5.43
N LEU A 60 8.89 9.89 -4.62
CA LEU A 60 9.55 8.59 -4.55
C LEU A 60 8.55 7.49 -4.19
N THR A 61 7.73 7.71 -3.17
CA THR A 61 6.72 6.74 -2.76
C THR A 61 5.62 6.56 -3.81
N GLY A 62 5.34 7.55 -4.66
CA GLY A 62 4.49 7.39 -5.84
C GLY A 62 5.08 6.42 -6.85
N PHE A 63 6.36 6.56 -7.19
CA PHE A 63 7.07 5.63 -8.08
C PHE A 63 7.16 4.22 -7.50
N VAL A 64 7.43 4.09 -6.20
CA VAL A 64 7.44 2.78 -5.51
C VAL A 64 6.09 2.07 -5.66
N LYS A 65 4.97 2.80 -5.53
CA LYS A 65 3.63 2.23 -5.73
C LYS A 65 3.40 1.78 -7.17
N LEU A 66 3.84 2.55 -8.18
CA LEU A 66 3.81 2.12 -9.58
C LEU A 66 4.61 0.85 -9.80
N CYS A 67 5.84 0.80 -9.28
CA CYS A 67 6.69 -0.40 -9.35
C CYS A 67 6.01 -1.60 -8.67
N GLY A 68 5.35 -1.39 -7.53
CA GLY A 68 4.56 -2.42 -6.85
C GLY A 68 3.41 -2.94 -7.70
N GLY A 69 2.69 -2.06 -8.39
CA GLY A 69 1.65 -2.44 -9.34
C GLY A 69 2.20 -3.26 -10.51
N LEU A 70 3.25 -2.77 -11.16
CA LEU A 70 3.91 -3.49 -12.28
C LEU A 70 4.45 -4.85 -11.82
N PHE A 71 5.02 -4.91 -10.60
CA PHE A 71 5.47 -6.15 -9.98
C PHE A 71 4.32 -7.17 -9.85
N LEU A 72 3.13 -6.76 -9.42
CA LEU A 72 1.98 -7.67 -9.34
C LEU A 72 1.61 -8.26 -10.70
N LEU A 73 1.71 -7.48 -11.79
CA LEU A 73 1.47 -7.98 -13.14
C LEU A 73 2.47 -9.06 -13.57
N LEU A 74 3.71 -9.04 -13.05
CA LEU A 74 4.69 -10.11 -13.30
C LEU A 74 4.21 -11.47 -12.78
N LEU A 75 3.34 -11.49 -11.77
CA LEU A 75 2.77 -12.72 -11.18
C LEU A 75 1.68 -13.37 -12.07
N LEU A 76 1.24 -12.71 -13.14
CA LEU A 76 0.28 -13.31 -14.08
C LEU A 76 0.94 -14.44 -14.90
N ARG A 77 2.22 -14.27 -15.24
CA ARG A 77 2.95 -15.18 -16.12
C ARG A 77 3.75 -16.22 -15.31
N PRO A 78 3.81 -17.48 -15.76
CA PRO A 78 4.78 -18.45 -15.23
C PRO A 78 6.20 -18.08 -15.68
N TRP A 79 7.17 -18.15 -14.76
CA TRP A 79 8.60 -17.99 -15.03
C TRP A 79 9.37 -19.26 -14.71
N SER A 80 10.71 -19.20 -14.81
CA SER A 80 11.59 -20.26 -14.32
C SER A 80 11.34 -20.54 -12.82
N SER A 81 11.68 -21.75 -12.35
CA SER A 81 11.49 -22.14 -10.95
C SER A 81 12.16 -21.17 -9.96
N MET A 82 13.38 -20.72 -10.28
CA MET A 82 14.12 -19.75 -9.45
C MET A 82 13.42 -18.38 -9.44
N THR A 83 13.02 -17.87 -10.61
CA THR A 83 12.31 -16.58 -10.72
C THR A 83 10.98 -16.62 -9.97
N ASN A 84 10.20 -17.70 -10.08
CA ASN A 84 8.95 -17.86 -9.35
C ASN A 84 9.19 -17.83 -7.83
N ARG A 85 10.27 -18.45 -7.34
CA ARG A 85 10.61 -18.43 -5.91
C ARG A 85 10.97 -17.02 -5.44
N VAL A 86 11.75 -16.27 -6.22
CA VAL A 86 12.12 -14.88 -5.90
C VAL A 86 10.88 -13.99 -5.90
N LEU A 87 10.06 -14.03 -6.95
CA LEU A 87 8.81 -13.25 -7.04
C LEU A 87 7.86 -13.56 -5.89
N TYR A 88 7.72 -14.84 -5.50
CA TYR A 88 6.93 -15.24 -4.34
C TYR A 88 7.43 -14.60 -3.04
N VAL A 89 8.74 -14.70 -2.77
CA VAL A 89 9.33 -14.16 -1.54
C VAL A 89 9.20 -12.64 -1.51
N LEU A 90 9.50 -11.95 -2.61
CA LEU A 90 9.37 -10.49 -2.69
C LEU A 90 7.93 -10.04 -2.49
N GLY A 91 6.95 -10.70 -3.13
CA GLY A 91 5.54 -10.36 -2.98
C GLY A 91 5.04 -10.60 -1.56
N LEU A 92 5.47 -11.68 -0.93
CA LEU A 92 5.12 -11.99 0.46
C LEU A 92 5.73 -10.99 1.44
N LEU A 93 7.03 -10.68 1.29
CA LEU A 93 7.72 -9.70 2.14
C LEU A 93 7.12 -8.30 1.98
N ALA A 94 6.91 -7.85 0.74
CA ALA A 94 6.28 -6.56 0.47
C ALA A 94 4.89 -6.49 1.11
N GLY A 95 4.07 -7.52 0.93
CA GLY A 95 2.73 -7.58 1.50
C GLY A 95 2.72 -7.61 3.03
N ILE A 96 3.62 -8.37 3.67
CA ILE A 96 3.74 -8.42 5.13
C ILE A 96 4.18 -7.07 5.68
N LEU A 97 5.23 -6.46 5.10
CA LEU A 97 5.74 -5.17 5.55
C LEU A 97 4.67 -4.08 5.43
N LEU A 98 3.93 -4.07 4.31
CA LEU A 98 2.85 -3.14 4.06
C LEU A 98 1.67 -3.32 5.04
N PHE A 99 1.30 -4.58 5.31
CA PHE A 99 0.24 -4.90 6.26
C PHE A 99 0.63 -4.50 7.69
N LEU A 100 1.84 -4.86 8.11
CA LEU A 100 2.36 -4.52 9.43
C LEU A 100 2.53 -3.01 9.63
N TYR A 101 2.90 -2.28 8.58
CA TYR A 101 2.93 -0.82 8.62
C TYR A 101 1.55 -0.24 8.97
N GLY A 102 0.50 -0.62 8.22
CA GLY A 102 -0.86 -0.16 8.48
C GLY A 102 -1.36 -0.61 9.86
N LEU A 103 -1.12 -1.87 10.24
CA LEU A 103 -1.51 -2.39 11.56
C LEU A 103 -0.83 -1.63 12.70
N THR A 104 0.46 -1.34 12.56
CA THR A 104 1.22 -0.58 13.58
C THR A 104 0.62 0.82 13.75
N ASN A 105 0.30 1.50 12.65
CA ASN A 105 -0.37 2.81 12.72
C ASN A 105 -1.77 2.71 13.35
N VAL A 106 -2.58 1.69 13.01
CA VAL A 106 -3.88 1.46 13.67
C VAL A 106 -3.69 1.34 15.19
N VAL A 107 -2.74 0.52 15.63
CA VAL A 107 -2.45 0.34 17.07
C VAL A 107 -2.00 1.66 17.71
N SER A 108 -1.11 2.41 17.06
CA SER A 108 -0.68 3.73 17.55
C SER A 108 -1.84 4.73 17.66
N LEU A 109 -2.75 4.75 16.69
CA LEU A 109 -3.94 5.61 16.70
C LEU A 109 -4.93 5.19 17.79
N ILE A 110 -5.13 3.89 18.01
CA ILE A 110 -5.95 3.37 19.11
C ILE A 110 -5.36 3.79 20.45
N PHE A 111 -4.04 3.67 20.63
CA PHE A 111 -3.35 4.12 21.85
C PHE A 111 -3.48 5.63 22.07
N ALA A 112 -3.48 6.42 20.99
CA ALA A 112 -3.77 7.85 21.08
C ALA A 112 -5.21 8.13 21.52
N CYS A 113 -6.21 7.41 21.00
CA CYS A 113 -7.61 7.57 21.40
C CYS A 113 -7.85 7.30 22.89
N ILE A 114 -7.12 6.36 23.48
CA ILE A 114 -7.23 6.00 24.90
C ILE A 114 -6.26 6.78 25.80
N GLY A 115 -5.57 7.79 25.27
CA GLY A 115 -4.68 8.67 26.02
C GLY A 115 -3.34 8.05 26.43
N LEU A 116 -2.97 6.90 25.88
CA LEU A 116 -1.67 6.25 26.13
C LEU A 116 -0.53 6.81 25.28
N LEU A 117 -0.86 7.48 24.16
CA LEU A 117 0.11 8.10 23.26
C LEU A 117 -0.30 9.53 22.91
N SER A 118 0.62 10.48 23.01
CA SER A 118 0.37 11.86 22.56
C SER A 118 0.79 12.01 21.09
N LEU A 119 -0.20 12.03 20.19
CA LEU A 119 0.01 12.31 18.77
C LEU A 119 -0.48 13.72 18.47
N GLN A 120 0.33 14.51 17.75
CA GLN A 120 -0.06 15.84 17.25
C GLN A 120 -0.96 15.70 16.02
N ILE A 121 -2.16 15.13 16.19
CA ILE A 121 -3.13 14.88 15.13
C ILE A 121 -4.50 15.33 15.64
N ASP A 122 -5.24 16.09 14.85
CA ASP A 122 -6.60 16.50 15.19
C ASP A 122 -7.61 15.34 15.06
N ASP A 123 -8.77 15.49 15.70
CA ASP A 123 -9.82 14.45 15.73
C ASP A 123 -10.32 14.05 14.33
N PHE A 124 -10.31 14.97 13.37
CA PHE A 124 -10.77 14.71 12.01
C PHE A 124 -9.79 13.79 11.29
N ALA A 125 -8.51 14.14 11.28
CA ALA A 125 -7.45 13.32 10.71
C ALA A 125 -7.33 11.96 11.41
N LEU A 126 -7.48 11.93 12.74
CA LEU A 126 -7.44 10.68 13.50
C LEU A 126 -8.51 9.69 13.01
N ARG A 127 -9.75 10.14 12.83
CA ARG A 127 -10.85 9.27 12.35
C ARG A 127 -10.59 8.78 10.93
N TRP A 128 -10.17 9.67 10.03
CA TRP A 128 -9.87 9.28 8.66
C TRP A 128 -8.72 8.30 8.56
N ARG A 129 -7.67 8.47 9.36
CA ARG A 129 -6.57 7.51 9.38
C ARG A 129 -7.04 6.16 9.88
N LEU A 130 -7.74 6.13 11.01
CA LEU A 130 -8.18 4.89 11.64
C LEU A 130 -9.17 4.09 10.77
N PHE A 131 -10.13 4.76 10.15
CA PHE A 131 -11.21 4.08 9.41
C PHE A 131 -10.95 3.94 7.90
N PHE A 132 -10.08 4.76 7.32
CA PHE A 132 -9.81 4.75 5.89
C PHE A 132 -8.35 4.45 5.58
N TRP A 133 -7.41 5.33 5.94
CA TRP A 133 -6.03 5.21 5.43
C TRP A 133 -5.31 3.95 5.91
N GLU A 134 -5.30 3.67 7.21
CA GLU A 134 -4.56 2.52 7.72
C GLU A 134 -5.19 1.18 7.31
N PRO A 135 -6.53 1.00 7.34
CA PRO A 135 -7.18 -0.15 6.73
C PRO A 135 -6.89 -0.28 5.23
N PHE A 136 -6.81 0.84 4.50
CA PHE A 136 -6.47 0.83 3.07
C PHE A 136 -5.03 0.36 2.82
N TRP A 137 -4.07 0.76 3.66
CA TRP A 137 -2.71 0.22 3.66
C TRP A 137 -2.69 -1.30 3.93
N MET A 138 -3.42 -1.74 4.95
CA MET A 138 -3.55 -3.16 5.28
C MET A 138 -4.17 -3.97 4.14
N LEU A 139 -5.19 -3.43 3.47
CA LEU A 139 -5.81 -4.05 2.30
C LEU A 139 -4.79 -4.27 1.18
N GLY A 140 -3.95 -3.26 0.88
CA GLY A 140 -2.85 -3.40 -0.06
C GLY A 140 -1.91 -4.56 0.32
N GLY A 141 -1.51 -4.62 1.59
CA GLY A 141 -0.65 -5.71 2.09
C GLY A 141 -1.29 -7.09 1.92
N ALA A 142 -2.56 -7.22 2.26
CA ALA A 142 -3.33 -8.46 2.07
C ALA A 142 -3.41 -8.88 0.59
N LEU A 143 -3.63 -7.93 -0.32
CA LEU A 143 -3.67 -8.21 -1.76
C LEU A 143 -2.33 -8.76 -2.27
N PHE A 144 -1.19 -8.19 -1.86
CA PHE A 144 0.14 -8.70 -2.20
C PHE A 144 0.38 -10.12 -1.65
N ILE A 145 0.04 -10.36 -0.39
CA ILE A 145 0.16 -11.68 0.24
C ILE A 145 -0.68 -12.71 -0.52
N LEU A 146 -1.95 -12.41 -0.79
CA LEU A 146 -2.87 -13.32 -1.46
C LEU A 146 -2.43 -13.58 -2.91
N ALA A 147 -1.98 -12.56 -3.64
CA ALA A 147 -1.43 -12.71 -4.98
C ALA A 147 -0.21 -13.64 -4.97
N ALA A 148 0.75 -13.44 -4.06
CA ALA A 148 1.94 -14.27 -3.94
C ALA A 148 1.60 -15.73 -3.57
N LEU A 149 0.71 -15.95 -2.59
CA LEU A 149 0.31 -17.29 -2.16
C LEU A 149 -0.39 -18.07 -3.28
N LYS A 150 -1.26 -17.42 -4.05
CA LYS A 150 -1.96 -18.06 -5.18
C LYS A 150 -1.00 -18.32 -6.35
N PHE A 151 -0.11 -17.37 -6.66
CA PHE A 151 0.94 -17.55 -7.67
C PHE A 151 1.81 -18.79 -7.40
N LYS A 152 2.27 -18.98 -6.16
CA LYS A 152 3.06 -20.17 -5.77
C LYS A 152 2.30 -21.48 -5.92
N ARG A 153 1.00 -21.51 -5.58
CA ARG A 153 0.17 -22.72 -5.69
C ARG A 153 0.07 -23.19 -7.14
N GLU A 154 -0.13 -22.25 -8.07
CA GLU A 154 -0.24 -22.58 -9.49
C GLU A 154 1.09 -22.99 -10.11
N ALA A 155 2.19 -22.33 -9.73
CA ALA A 155 3.53 -22.73 -10.17
C ALA A 155 3.85 -24.18 -9.76
N LYS A 156 3.37 -24.63 -8.58
CA LYS A 156 3.52 -26.02 -8.12
C LYS A 156 2.63 -27.01 -8.88
N SER A 157 1.44 -26.60 -9.33
CA SER A 157 0.52 -27.49 -10.06
C SER A 157 0.96 -27.83 -11.49
N LYS A 158 1.87 -27.03 -12.06
CA LYS A 158 2.36 -27.17 -13.45
C LYS A 158 3.77 -27.78 -13.53
N SER A 159 4.37 -28.12 -12.38
CA SER A 159 5.69 -28.77 -12.26
C SER A 159 5.52 -30.23 -11.86
#